data_AF-A0A4Y5LS86-F1
#
_entry.id   AF-A0A4Y5LS86-F1
#
_cell.length_a   1.000
_cell.length_b   1.000
_cell.length_c   1.000
_cell.angle_alpha   90.00
_cell.angle_beta   90.00
_cell.angle_gamma   90.00
#
_symmetry.space_group_name_H-M   'P 1'
#
loop_
_entity.id
_entity.type
_entity.pdbx_description
1 polymer ?
#
loop_
_entity_poly.entity_id
_entity_poly.type
_entity_poly.pdbx_seq_one_letter_code
_entity_poly.pdbx_strand_id
1 'polypeptide(L)'
;HKDRFKDHELPRWNFTDFMHSFMIVFRVLCGEWIESMWDCMYVGDVSCIPFFLATVVIGNHVVLNLFLALLLSNFGSSSLSAPTADNDTNKIAEAFNRIARFKNWVKRNIADCFKLIRNKLTNQISDQPS
;
A
#
# COMPACT_ATOMS: atom_id res chain seq x y z
N HIS A 1 -0.77 18.88 -19.96
CA HIS A 1 -0.58 18.22 -18.64
C HIS A 1 0.39 18.96 -17.72
N LYS A 2 1.47 19.59 -18.22
CA LYS A 2 2.36 20.46 -17.40
C LYS A 2 1.65 21.73 -16.91
N ASP A 3 0.65 22.12 -17.66
CA ASP A 3 -0.27 23.25 -17.52
C ASP A 3 -1.13 23.22 -16.25
N ARG A 4 -1.13 22.12 -15.49
CA ARG A 4 -1.79 22.06 -14.17
C ARG A 4 -0.88 22.53 -13.03
N PHE A 5 0.43 22.53 -13.22
CA PHE A 5 1.40 22.90 -12.18
C PHE A 5 1.57 24.43 -12.10
N LYS A 6 1.86 24.91 -10.88
CA LYS A 6 1.89 26.33 -10.52
C LYS A 6 2.82 27.20 -11.39
N ASP A 7 3.89 26.59 -11.93
CA ASP A 7 4.89 27.27 -12.76
C ASP A 7 4.92 26.76 -14.22
N HIS A 8 3.93 25.96 -14.65
CA HIS A 8 3.94 25.24 -15.94
C HIS A 8 5.15 24.32 -16.17
N GLU A 9 5.94 24.08 -15.13
CA GLU A 9 7.10 23.20 -15.14
C GLU A 9 6.79 21.86 -14.46
N LEU A 10 7.54 20.82 -14.84
CA LEU A 10 7.44 19.52 -14.21
C LEU A 10 8.00 19.60 -12.77
N PRO A 11 7.31 19.03 -11.78
CA PRO A 11 7.86 18.96 -10.43
C PRO A 11 9.16 18.15 -10.43
N ARG A 12 10.06 18.50 -9.51
CA ARG A 12 11.35 17.79 -9.33
C ARG A 12 11.17 16.28 -9.16
N TRP A 13 10.08 15.88 -8.52
CA TRP A 13 9.65 14.50 -8.36
C TRP A 13 8.53 14.21 -9.35
N ASN A 14 8.87 13.55 -10.46
CA ASN A 14 7.90 13.17 -11.49
C ASN A 14 8.12 11.73 -12.00
N PHE A 15 7.14 11.21 -12.73
CA PHE A 15 7.19 9.89 -13.35
C PHE A 15 7.49 9.94 -14.87
N THR A 16 8.21 10.96 -15.36
CA THR A 16 8.46 11.10 -16.82
C THR A 16 9.59 10.21 -17.32
N ASP A 17 10.61 10.00 -16.49
CA ASP A 17 11.77 9.17 -16.83
C ASP A 17 11.98 8.08 -15.79
N PHE A 18 12.72 7.03 -16.18
CA PHE A 18 13.00 5.90 -15.31
C PHE A 18 13.70 6.32 -14.01
N MET A 19 14.74 7.15 -14.09
CA MET A 19 15.48 7.59 -12.89
C MET A 19 14.63 8.46 -11.95
N HIS A 20 13.84 9.40 -12.49
CA HIS A 20 12.93 10.21 -11.68
C HIS A 20 11.86 9.34 -10.99
N SER A 21 11.30 8.37 -11.73
CA SER A 21 10.33 7.41 -11.19
C SER A 21 10.95 6.54 -10.09
N PHE A 22 12.17 6.05 -10.29
CA PHE A 22 12.89 5.26 -9.30
C PHE A 22 13.13 6.07 -8.01
N MET A 23 13.56 7.33 -8.12
CA MET A 23 13.77 8.16 -6.95
C MET A 23 12.48 8.45 -6.18
N ILE A 24 11.33 8.59 -6.86
CA ILE A 24 10.03 8.68 -6.16
C ILE A 24 9.76 7.42 -5.37
N VAL A 25 9.93 6.24 -5.97
CA VAL A 25 9.71 4.97 -5.26
C VAL A 25 10.64 4.88 -4.06
N PHE A 26 11.91 5.24 -4.21
CA PHE A 26 12.85 5.30 -3.09
C PHE A 26 12.38 6.26 -1.99
N ARG A 27 11.96 7.48 -2.34
CA ARG A 27 11.41 8.48 -1.40
C ARG A 27 10.18 7.96 -0.66
N VAL A 28 9.30 7.24 -1.34
CA VAL A 28 8.13 6.57 -0.75
C VAL A 28 8.55 5.51 0.27
N LEU A 29 9.58 4.72 -0.03
CA LEU A 29 10.12 3.71 0.90
C LEU A 29 10.73 4.35 2.16
N CYS A 30 11.24 5.57 2.06
CA CYS A 30 11.70 6.35 3.21
C CYS A 30 10.55 6.92 4.07
N GLY A 31 9.29 6.75 3.66
CA GLY A 31 8.11 7.23 4.39
C GLY A 31 7.51 8.53 3.85
N GLU A 32 8.12 9.16 2.84
CA GLU A 32 7.65 10.42 2.26
C GLU A 32 6.78 10.19 1.01
N TRP A 33 5.60 9.61 1.20
CA TRP A 33 4.71 9.21 0.09
C TRP A 33 3.49 10.11 -0.11
N ILE A 34 3.06 10.83 0.94
CA ILE A 34 1.84 11.62 0.93
C ILE A 34 1.91 12.76 -0.11
N GLU A 35 2.98 13.56 -0.12
CA GLU A 35 3.15 14.67 -1.07
C GLU A 35 3.12 14.18 -2.53
N SER A 36 3.93 13.19 -2.87
CA SER A 36 3.98 12.59 -4.20
C SER A 36 2.64 11.98 -4.64
N MET A 37 1.86 11.45 -3.69
CA MET A 37 0.52 10.94 -3.96
C MET A 37 -0.46 12.07 -4.28
N TRP A 38 -0.45 13.17 -3.52
CA TRP A 38 -1.30 14.33 -3.79
C TRP A 38 -0.96 14.95 -5.15
N ASP A 39 0.32 15.09 -5.48
CA ASP A 39 0.75 15.59 -6.79
C ASP A 39 0.27 14.68 -7.93
N CYS A 40 0.35 13.35 -7.75
CA CYS A 40 -0.18 12.37 -8.71
C CYS A 40 -1.69 12.50 -8.88
N MET A 41 -2.45 12.59 -7.78
CA MET A 41 -3.91 12.70 -7.84
C MET A 41 -4.36 14.04 -8.43
N TYR A 42 -3.59 15.10 -8.24
CA TYR A 42 -3.87 16.42 -8.79
C TYR A 42 -3.72 16.46 -10.32
N VAL A 43 -2.82 15.66 -10.91
CA VAL A 43 -2.64 15.59 -12.38
C VAL A 43 -3.26 14.38 -13.07
N GLY A 44 -3.54 13.32 -12.33
CA GLY A 44 -4.15 12.08 -12.81
C GLY A 44 -5.52 11.85 -12.19
N ASP A 45 -5.72 10.63 -11.67
CA ASP A 45 -6.97 10.14 -11.11
C ASP A 45 -6.76 9.57 -9.69
N VAL A 46 -7.86 9.25 -9.01
CA VAL A 46 -7.86 8.57 -7.70
C VAL A 46 -7.16 7.20 -7.71
N SER A 47 -6.82 6.66 -8.89
CA SER A 47 -6.01 5.45 -9.08
C SER A 47 -4.58 5.59 -8.54
N CYS A 48 -4.07 6.81 -8.31
CA CYS A 48 -2.79 7.04 -7.63
C CYS A 48 -2.78 6.50 -6.19
N ILE A 49 -3.92 6.57 -5.48
CA ILE A 49 -4.02 6.15 -4.07
C ILE A 49 -3.64 4.68 -3.87
N PRO A 50 -4.26 3.70 -4.57
CA PRO A 50 -3.88 2.29 -4.40
C PRO A 50 -2.45 1.98 -4.83
N PHE A 51 -1.88 2.70 -5.82
CA PHE A 51 -0.48 2.53 -6.23
C PHE A 51 0.51 2.90 -5.11
N PHE A 52 0.35 4.08 -4.51
CA PHE A 52 1.23 4.53 -3.42
C PHE A 52 1.04 3.67 -2.16
N LEU A 53 -0.20 3.34 -1.80
CA LEU A 53 -0.47 2.46 -0.66
C LEU A 53 0.12 1.06 -0.82
N ALA A 54 -0.04 0.44 -2.00
CA ALA A 54 0.55 -0.86 -2.29
C ALA A 54 2.09 -0.81 -2.21
N THR A 55 2.70 0.26 -2.73
CA THR A 55 4.15 0.47 -2.70
C THR A 55 4.68 0.58 -1.26
N VAL A 56 4.00 1.33 -0.39
CA VAL A 56 4.38 1.46 1.03
C VAL A 56 4.23 0.11 1.75
N VAL A 57 3.13 -0.61 1.53
CA VAL A 57 2.88 -1.91 2.18
C VAL A 57 3.91 -2.95 1.76
N ILE A 58 4.15 -3.09 0.45
CA ILE A 58 5.14 -4.05 -0.09
C ILE A 58 6.54 -3.64 0.37
N GLY A 59 6.87 -2.36 0.25
CA GLY A 59 8.15 -1.80 0.67
C GLY A 59 8.46 -2.08 2.13
N ASN A 60 7.54 -1.77 3.03
CA ASN A 60 7.70 -2.06 4.46
C ASN A 60 7.80 -3.57 4.71
N HIS A 61 7.01 -4.40 4.03
CA HIS A 61 7.12 -5.85 4.21
C HIS A 61 8.50 -6.39 3.82
N VAL A 62 9.05 -5.90 2.70
CA VAL A 62 10.40 -6.25 2.23
C VAL A 62 11.48 -5.73 3.18
N VAL A 63 11.41 -4.46 3.56
CA VAL A 63 12.39 -3.82 4.46
C VAL A 63 12.39 -4.49 5.83
N LEU A 64 11.21 -4.74 6.41
CA LEU A 64 11.08 -5.40 7.70
C LEU A 64 11.61 -6.84 7.65
N ASN A 65 11.26 -7.61 6.62
CA ASN A 65 11.72 -8.99 6.50
C ASN A 65 13.24 -9.07 6.29
N LEU A 66 13.81 -8.14 5.50
CA LEU A 66 15.26 -8.04 5.33
C LEU A 66 15.95 -7.68 6.65
N PHE A 67 15.40 -6.72 7.39
CA PHE A 67 15.92 -6.33 8.71
C PHE A 67 15.88 -7.49 9.70
N LEU A 68 14.76 -8.22 9.78
CA LEU A 68 14.63 -9.41 10.63
C LEU A 68 15.62 -10.51 10.22
N ALA A 69 15.80 -10.77 8.92
CA ALA A 69 16.76 -11.74 8.43
C ALA A 69 18.21 -11.37 8.83
N LEU A 70 18.57 -10.09 8.73
CA LEU A 70 19.88 -9.59 9.16
C LEU A 70 20.08 -9.72 10.67
N LEU A 71 19.07 -9.32 11.47
CA LEU A 71 19.13 -9.46 12.93
C LEU A 71 19.23 -10.93 13.37
N LEU A 72 18.44 -11.83 12.78
CA LEU A 72 18.50 -13.26 13.07
C LEU A 72 19.85 -13.87 12.67
N SER A 73 20.41 -13.45 11.53
CA SER A 73 21.76 -13.85 11.13
C SER A 73 22.84 -13.33 12.08
N ASN A 74 22.63 -12.19 12.73
CA ASN A 74 23.60 -11.59 13.65
C ASN A 74 23.46 -12.13 15.09
N PHE A 75 22.23 -12.44 15.53
CA PHE A 75 21.93 -12.94 16.88
C PHE A 75 21.80 -14.48 16.98
N GLY A 76 21.73 -15.19 15.86
CA GLY A 76 21.30 -16.59 15.83
C GLY A 76 22.11 -17.50 14.91
N SER A 77 23.42 -17.63 15.13
CA SER A 77 24.14 -18.88 14.81
C SER A 77 24.09 -19.88 15.97
N SER A 78 23.34 -19.60 17.05
CA SER A 78 23.21 -20.48 18.21
C SER A 78 21.85 -20.30 18.90
N SER A 79 20.81 -21.05 18.50
CA SER A 79 19.66 -21.50 19.35
C SER A 79 18.36 -21.86 18.61
N LEU A 80 18.29 -21.94 17.28
CA LEU A 80 17.05 -22.36 16.60
C LEU A 80 17.08 -23.79 16.05
N SER A 81 17.61 -24.70 16.86
CA SER A 81 17.37 -26.14 16.72
C SER A 81 16.64 -26.63 17.97
N ALA A 82 15.31 -26.68 17.92
CA ALA A 82 14.57 -27.66 18.70
C ALA A 82 13.17 -27.95 18.07
N PRO A 83 12.71 -29.22 18.09
CA PRO A 83 11.54 -29.68 17.35
C PRO A 83 10.25 -29.54 18.17
N THR A 84 9.17 -28.95 17.60
CA THR A 84 7.82 -28.93 18.23
C THR A 84 6.67 -28.94 17.21
N ALA A 85 6.66 -29.89 16.27
CA ALA A 85 5.67 -29.95 15.20
C ALA A 85 4.19 -29.99 15.68
N ASP A 86 3.93 -30.40 16.92
CA ASP A 86 2.57 -30.75 17.37
C ASP A 86 1.85 -29.58 18.08
N ASN A 87 2.59 -28.68 18.75
CA ASN A 87 2.03 -27.48 19.38
C ASN A 87 1.90 -26.33 18.36
N ASP A 88 2.85 -26.24 17.43
CA ASP A 88 2.89 -25.17 16.43
C ASP A 88 1.73 -25.23 15.43
N THR A 89 1.27 -26.43 15.06
CA THR A 89 0.12 -26.60 14.16
C THR A 89 -1.17 -25.97 14.69
N ASN A 90 -1.44 -26.07 16.00
CA ASN A 90 -2.60 -25.45 16.65
C ASN A 90 -2.51 -23.92 16.67
N LYS A 91 -1.32 -23.37 16.95
CA LYS A 91 -1.09 -21.92 16.98
C LYS A 91 -1.11 -21.31 15.58
N ILE A 92 -0.61 -22.05 14.60
CA ILE A 92 -0.66 -21.68 13.18
C ILE A 92 -2.10 -21.70 12.68
N ALA A 93 -2.90 -22.72 13.01
CA ALA A 93 -4.32 -22.76 12.68
C ALA A 93 -5.10 -21.59 13.31
N GLU A 94 -4.81 -21.24 14.56
CA GLU A 94 -5.41 -20.08 15.21
C GLU A 94 -5.02 -18.76 14.54
N ALA A 95 -3.74 -18.61 14.14
CA ALA A 95 -3.26 -17.45 13.39
C ALA A 95 -3.96 -17.33 12.03
N PHE A 96 -4.10 -18.43 11.28
CA PHE A 96 -4.85 -18.45 10.03
C PHE A 96 -6.33 -18.10 10.23
N ASN A 97 -6.95 -18.55 11.31
CA ASN A 97 -8.34 -18.22 11.63
C ASN A 97 -8.50 -16.73 12.00
N ARG A 98 -7.53 -16.14 12.70
CA ARG A 98 -7.45 -14.68 12.96
C ARG A 98 -7.30 -13.88 11.65
N ILE A 99 -6.41 -14.31 10.77
CA ILE A 99 -6.19 -13.67 9.45
C ILE A 99 -7.42 -13.83 8.55
N ALA A 100 -8.10 -14.98 8.57
CA ALA A 100 -9.31 -15.21 7.80
C ALA A 100 -10.46 -14.28 8.25
N ARG A 101 -10.61 -14.07 9.56
CA ARG A 101 -11.56 -13.09 10.10
C ARG A 101 -11.23 -11.66 9.66
N PHE A 102 -9.95 -11.29 9.70
CA PHE A 102 -9.49 -9.99 9.20
C PHE A 102 -9.78 -9.83 7.71
N LYS A 103 -9.47 -10.84 6.89
CA LYS A 103 -9.75 -10.84 5.45
C LYS A 103 -11.24 -10.66 5.15
N ASN A 104 -12.10 -11.34 5.92
CA ASN A 104 -13.56 -11.21 5.77
C ASN A 104 -14.06 -9.83 6.23
N TRP A 105 -13.48 -9.25 7.29
CA TRP A 105 -13.78 -7.88 7.73
C TRP A 105 -13.33 -6.85 6.69
N VAL A 106 -12.12 -6.96 6.14
CA VAL A 106 -11.63 -6.09 5.07
C VAL A 106 -12.52 -6.21 3.84
N LYS A 107 -12.89 -7.44 3.42
CA LYS A 107 -13.79 -7.66 2.29
C LYS A 107 -15.14 -6.97 2.49
N ARG A 108 -15.70 -7.01 3.71
CA ARG A 108 -16.94 -6.28 4.05
C ARG A 108 -16.76 -4.77 3.99
N ASN A 109 -15.71 -4.23 4.62
CA ASN A 109 -15.44 -2.78 4.62
C ASN A 109 -15.20 -2.25 3.20
N ILE A 110 -14.48 -2.99 2.35
CA ILE A 110 -14.27 -2.63 0.94
C ILE A 110 -15.59 -2.71 0.17
N ALA A 111 -16.40 -3.76 0.37
CA ALA A 111 -17.70 -3.87 -0.29
C ALA A 111 -18.65 -2.74 0.11
N ASP A 112 -18.65 -2.35 1.38
CA ASP A 112 -19.49 -1.27 1.89
C ASP A 112 -18.99 0.10 1.40
N CYS A 113 -17.68 0.32 1.38
CA CYS A 113 -17.09 1.51 0.77
C CYS A 113 -17.41 1.60 -0.74
N PHE A 114 -17.29 0.49 -1.46
CA PHE A 114 -17.62 0.42 -2.88
C PHE A 114 -19.11 0.69 -3.14
N LYS A 115 -20.00 0.17 -2.29
CA LYS A 115 -21.43 0.49 -2.33
C LYS A 115 -21.70 1.97 -2.07
N LEU A 116 -21.01 2.58 -1.10
CA LEU A 116 -21.16 4.02 -0.81
C LEU A 116 -20.69 4.88 -1.98
N ILE A 117 -19.55 4.54 -2.60
CA ILE A 117 -19.05 5.22 -3.80
C ILE A 117 -20.04 5.04 -4.95
N ARG A 118 -20.51 3.81 -5.21
CA ARG A 118 -21.53 3.53 -6.23
C ARG A 118 -22.81 4.32 -5.99
N ASN A 119 -23.30 4.36 -4.75
CA ASN A 119 -24.50 5.11 -4.39
C ASN A 119 -24.29 6.62 -4.57
N LYS A 120 -23.11 7.17 -4.27
CA LYS A 120 -22.80 8.58 -4.57
C LYS A 120 -22.76 8.86 -6.07
N LEU A 121 -22.23 7.94 -6.88
CA LEU A 121 -22.22 8.07 -8.35
C LEU A 121 -23.64 7.97 -8.95
N THR A 122 -24.48 7.05 -8.46
CA THR A 122 -25.88 6.94 -8.94
C THR A 122 -26.73 8.15 -8.57
N ASN A 123 -26.56 8.72 -7.37
CA ASN A 123 -27.28 9.95 -6.99
C ASN A 123 -26.85 11.17 -7.82
N GLN A 124 -25.62 11.20 -8.34
CA GLN A 124 -25.15 12.28 -9.23
C GLN A 124 -25.69 12.16 -10.67
N ILE A 125 -26.17 10.98 -11.09
CA ILE A 125 -26.78 10.78 -12.43
C ILE A 125 -28.27 11.15 -12.42
N SER A 126 -28.96 11.03 -11.28
CA SER A 126 -30.36 11.43 -11.14
C SER A 126 -30.60 12.94 -11.08
N ASP A 127 -29.54 13.75 -10.94
CA ASP A 127 -29.59 15.22 -10.89
C ASP A 127 -29.26 15.88 -12.26
N GLN A 128 -29.28 15.13 -13.37
CA GLN A 128 -29.33 15.76 -14.69
C GLN A 128 -30.79 16.10 -15.07
N PRO A 129 -31.20 17.38 -15.09
CA PRO A 129 -32.51 17.74 -15.59
C PRO A 129 -32.55 17.56 -17.11
N SER A 130 -33.64 16.96 -17.59
CA SER A 130 -34.11 17.06 -18.98
C SER A 130 -34.45 18.51 -19.34
#